data_AF-A0A0G0VSU8-F1
#
_entry.id   AF-A0A0G0VSU8-F1
#
_cell.length_a   1.000
_cell.length_b   1.000
_cell.length_c   1.000
_cell.angle_alpha   90.00
_cell.angle_beta   90.00
_cell.angle_gamma   90.00
#
_symmetry.space_group_name_H-M   'P 1'
#
loop_
_entity.id
_entity.type
_entity.pdbx_description
1 polymer ?
#
loop_
_entity_poly.entity_id
_entity_poly.type
_entity_poly.pdbx_seq_one_letter_code
_entity_poly.pdbx_strand_id
1 'polypeptide(L)'
;MTEIVRFQPTDQREPWAVRLNGEFESRTLGEIELGLAQKGIRFDFQEHFRGLASRFPDSSALLVLEGGCGYGLALKGFKRLETKIGKPITTTGITLAERHIPKNPDCGIDRLIIGPIQTCWEKGLFVQGYHFILDLCGAAYYDRQTSVEIQGQSVIPIYSRLLLHGASALIFLDSIEKPINHVTQMRALLEICQLQIVFTAGKFVLVEKQ
;
A
#
# COMPACT_ATOMS: atom_id res chain seq x y z
N MET A 1 21.37 2.15 1.56
CA MET A 1 21.30 0.79 2.13
C MET A 1 19.87 0.48 2.59
N THR A 2 19.26 -0.52 1.99
CA THR A 2 17.94 -1.06 2.36
C THR A 2 18.03 -1.90 3.65
N GLU A 3 17.23 -1.57 4.66
CA GLU A 3 17.01 -2.41 5.84
C GLU A 3 16.09 -3.58 5.49
N ILE A 4 16.48 -4.81 5.84
CA ILE A 4 15.66 -6.02 5.63
C ILE A 4 15.20 -6.58 6.97
N VAL A 5 13.89 -6.61 7.16
CA VAL A 5 13.25 -7.18 8.36
C VAL A 5 12.49 -8.43 7.96
N ARG A 6 12.81 -9.55 8.61
CA ARG A 6 12.18 -10.85 8.34
C ARG A 6 11.26 -11.23 9.48
N PHE A 7 10.05 -11.65 9.15
CA PHE A 7 9.28 -12.50 10.04
C PHE A 7 9.55 -13.96 9.65
N GLN A 8 10.27 -14.70 10.50
CA GLN A 8 10.34 -16.16 10.37
C GLN A 8 9.18 -16.76 11.17
N PRO A 9 8.25 -17.50 10.52
CA PRO A 9 7.28 -18.27 11.28
C PRO A 9 8.04 -19.37 12.05
N THR A 10 7.89 -19.39 13.37
CA THR A 10 8.42 -20.46 14.23
C THR A 10 7.73 -21.80 14.00
N ASP A 11 6.59 -21.79 13.32
CA ASP A 11 5.86 -22.97 12.88
C ASP A 11 5.94 -23.13 11.36
N GLN A 12 6.50 -24.25 10.90
CA GLN A 12 6.58 -24.68 9.49
C GLN A 12 5.23 -24.93 8.82
N ARG A 13 4.10 -24.54 9.45
CA ARG A 13 2.84 -24.46 8.72
C ARG A 13 2.94 -23.19 7.89
N GLU A 14 3.52 -23.33 6.70
CA GLU A 14 3.12 -22.48 5.59
C GLU A 14 1.65 -22.77 5.34
N PRO A 15 0.80 -21.74 5.30
CA PRO A 15 -0.24 -21.82 4.32
C PRO A 15 -0.14 -20.59 3.42
N TRP A 16 -0.60 -20.75 2.19
CA TRP A 16 -1.06 -19.66 1.35
C TRP A 16 -0.03 -18.64 0.82
N ALA A 17 1.27 -18.94 0.70
CA ALA A 17 2.16 -18.19 -0.22
C ALA A 17 1.73 -18.45 -1.68
N VAL A 18 0.52 -18.00 -2.02
CA VAL A 18 -0.16 -18.26 -3.27
C VAL A 18 0.51 -17.44 -4.34
N ARG A 19 0.94 -18.18 -5.37
CA ARG A 19 1.43 -17.72 -6.68
C ARG A 19 0.83 -16.35 -7.04
N LEU A 20 1.61 -15.31 -6.83
CA LEU A 20 1.34 -13.99 -7.39
C LEU A 20 1.60 -14.09 -8.89
N ASN A 21 0.56 -13.84 -9.71
CA ASN A 21 0.77 -13.67 -11.14
C ASN A 21 1.67 -12.44 -11.35
N GLY A 22 2.83 -12.64 -11.97
CA GLY A 22 3.93 -11.65 -12.07
C GLY A 22 3.59 -10.33 -12.78
N GLU A 23 2.39 -10.16 -13.33
CA GLU A 23 1.95 -8.95 -14.04
C GLU A 23 1.87 -7.70 -13.15
N PHE A 24 1.77 -7.86 -11.82
CA PHE A 24 1.65 -6.74 -10.87
C PHE A 24 2.96 -6.41 -10.14
N GLU A 25 3.96 -7.31 -10.16
CA GLU A 25 5.20 -7.19 -9.37
C GLU A 25 6.17 -6.13 -9.89
N SER A 26 5.87 -5.56 -11.07
CA SER A 26 6.75 -4.67 -11.82
C SER A 26 6.07 -3.36 -12.24
N ARG A 27 5.02 -2.90 -11.52
CA ARG A 27 4.36 -1.64 -11.87
C ARG A 27 5.15 -0.43 -11.40
N THR A 28 5.30 0.52 -12.31
CA THR A 28 5.86 1.86 -12.07
C THR A 28 4.74 2.85 -11.78
N LEU A 29 5.09 4.01 -11.18
CA LEU A 29 4.11 5.08 -10.93
C LEU A 29 3.40 5.54 -12.22
N GLY A 30 4.14 5.67 -13.33
CA GLY A 30 3.55 6.10 -14.61
C GLY A 30 2.54 5.10 -15.19
N GLU A 31 2.78 3.80 -15.01
CA GLU A 31 1.80 2.77 -15.43
C GLU A 31 0.54 2.80 -14.57
N ILE A 32 0.68 3.12 -13.27
CA ILE A 32 -0.45 3.28 -12.36
C ILE A 32 -1.28 4.50 -12.75
N GLU A 33 -0.64 5.66 -12.96
CA GLU A 33 -1.29 6.89 -13.40
C GLU A 33 -2.01 6.70 -14.74
N LEU A 34 -1.35 6.03 -15.70
CA LEU A 34 -1.95 5.69 -16.99
C LEU A 34 -3.19 4.78 -16.81
N GLY A 35 -3.09 3.77 -15.93
CA GLY A 35 -4.21 2.89 -15.60
C GLY A 35 -5.41 3.64 -15.02
N LEU A 36 -5.18 4.62 -14.14
CA LEU A 36 -6.23 5.49 -13.59
C LEU A 36 -6.80 6.43 -14.67
N ALA A 37 -5.96 7.01 -15.51
CA ALA A 37 -6.37 7.90 -16.60
C ALA A 37 -7.27 7.17 -17.62
N GLN A 38 -6.95 5.92 -17.96
CA GLN A 38 -7.80 5.06 -18.80
C GLN A 38 -9.16 4.74 -18.17
N LYS A 39 -9.31 4.93 -16.85
CA LYS A 39 -10.59 4.83 -16.13
C LYS A 39 -11.25 6.18 -15.89
N GLY A 40 -10.77 7.24 -16.54
CA GLY A 40 -11.32 8.59 -16.46
C GLY A 40 -10.90 9.38 -15.22
N ILE A 41 -9.93 8.89 -14.45
CA ILE A 41 -9.42 9.60 -13.27
C ILE A 41 -8.02 10.13 -13.54
N ARG A 42 -7.90 11.46 -13.54
CA ARG A 42 -6.60 12.13 -13.58
C ARG A 42 -6.01 12.13 -12.17
N PHE A 43 -5.07 11.22 -11.93
CA PHE A 43 -4.28 11.19 -10.71
C PHE A 43 -2.80 11.37 -11.07
N ASP A 44 -2.13 12.27 -10.35
CA ASP A 44 -0.72 12.60 -10.53
C ASP A 44 -0.04 12.46 -9.17
N PHE A 45 0.92 11.54 -9.06
CA PHE A 45 1.62 11.27 -7.81
C PHE A 45 2.47 12.46 -7.35
N GLN A 46 3.05 13.23 -8.27
CA GLN A 46 3.85 14.40 -7.91
C GLN A 46 2.97 15.46 -7.25
N GLU A 47 1.82 15.79 -7.85
CA GLU A 47 0.88 16.76 -7.28
C GLU A 47 0.28 16.25 -5.96
N HIS A 48 -0.07 14.96 -5.90
CA HIS A 48 -0.57 14.36 -4.67
C HIS A 48 0.47 14.46 -3.53
N PHE A 49 1.74 14.13 -3.80
CA PHE A 49 2.80 14.20 -2.81
C PHE A 49 3.18 15.64 -2.42
N ARG A 50 3.02 16.63 -3.33
CA ARG A 50 3.10 18.05 -2.95
C ARG A 50 2.01 18.41 -1.95
N GLY A 51 0.78 17.97 -2.20
CA GLY A 51 -0.33 18.14 -1.26
C GLY A 51 -0.04 17.54 0.13
N LEU A 52 0.47 16.31 0.17
CA LEU A 52 0.93 15.68 1.41
C LEU A 52 2.07 16.47 2.07
N ALA A 53 3.07 16.91 1.31
CA ALA A 53 4.20 17.68 1.84
C ALA A 53 3.75 19.00 2.50
N SER A 54 2.75 19.67 1.92
CA SER A 54 2.13 20.89 2.47
C SER A 54 1.26 20.60 3.70
N ARG A 55 0.55 19.47 3.72
CA ARG A 55 -0.31 19.06 4.84
C ARG A 55 0.49 18.64 6.07
N PHE A 56 1.68 18.10 5.86
CA PHE A 56 2.59 17.64 6.91
C PHE A 56 3.90 18.44 6.89
N PRO A 57 3.86 19.78 7.12
CA PRO A 57 5.03 20.65 6.94
C PRO A 57 6.18 20.26 7.87
N ASP A 58 5.88 19.87 9.11
CA ASP A 58 6.84 19.57 10.17
C ASP A 58 7.51 18.19 10.04
N SER A 59 6.97 17.32 9.18
CA SER A 59 7.59 16.03 8.90
C SER A 59 8.90 16.21 8.13
N SER A 60 9.99 15.70 8.69
CA SER A 60 11.32 15.71 8.05
C SER A 60 11.38 14.89 6.75
N ALA A 61 10.50 13.90 6.61
CA ALA A 61 10.29 13.11 5.41
C ALA A 61 8.83 12.65 5.30
N LEU A 62 8.34 12.41 4.08
CA LEU A 62 7.10 11.68 3.85
C LEU A 62 7.36 10.18 3.95
N LEU A 63 6.60 9.50 4.80
CA LEU A 63 6.70 8.07 5.03
C LEU A 63 5.67 7.34 4.14
N VAL A 64 6.14 6.43 3.29
CA VAL A 64 5.33 5.69 2.32
C VAL A 64 5.43 4.20 2.55
N LEU A 65 4.29 3.51 2.54
CA LEU A 65 4.20 2.05 2.55
C LEU A 65 3.64 1.54 1.23
N GLU A 66 4.24 0.49 0.67
CA GLU A 66 3.63 -0.31 -0.40
C GLU A 66 3.27 -1.71 0.12
N GLY A 67 1.97 -1.98 0.19
CA GLY A 67 1.38 -3.28 0.46
C GLY A 67 1.56 -4.20 -0.73
N GLY A 68 2.32 -5.29 -0.58
CA GLY A 68 2.59 -6.23 -1.68
C GLY A 68 3.50 -5.61 -2.74
N CYS A 69 4.69 -5.15 -2.35
CA CYS A 69 5.52 -4.28 -3.18
C CYS A 69 6.20 -4.94 -4.40
N GLY A 70 6.13 -6.27 -4.56
CA GLY A 70 6.86 -6.95 -5.63
C GLY A 70 8.34 -6.57 -5.62
N TYR A 71 8.90 -6.23 -6.78
CA TYR A 71 10.29 -5.74 -6.91
C TYR A 71 10.49 -4.25 -6.51
N GLY A 72 9.47 -3.63 -5.93
CA GLY A 72 9.47 -2.27 -5.39
C GLY A 72 9.67 -1.18 -6.44
N LEU A 73 9.17 -1.37 -7.66
CA LEU A 73 9.33 -0.39 -8.74
C LEU A 73 8.54 0.91 -8.48
N ALA A 74 7.37 0.83 -7.83
CA ALA A 74 6.63 2.00 -7.38
C ALA A 74 7.39 2.76 -6.29
N LEU A 75 7.95 2.07 -5.28
CA LEU A 75 8.81 2.69 -4.25
C LEU A 75 9.98 3.47 -4.84
N LYS A 76 10.65 2.89 -5.84
CA LYS A 76 11.72 3.57 -6.59
C LYS A 76 11.24 4.81 -7.31
N GLY A 77 10.02 4.76 -7.84
CA GLY A 77 9.36 5.91 -8.44
C GLY A 77 9.15 7.04 -7.42
N PHE A 78 8.69 6.71 -6.20
CA PHE A 78 8.50 7.71 -5.15
C PHE A 78 9.79 8.43 -4.78
N LYS A 79 10.91 7.72 -4.65
CA LYS A 79 12.23 8.37 -4.42
C LYS A 79 12.60 9.40 -5.47
N ARG A 80 12.23 9.19 -6.74
CA ARG A 80 12.47 10.16 -7.82
C ARG A 80 11.61 11.42 -7.71
N LEU A 81 10.58 11.42 -6.87
CA LEU A 81 9.74 12.59 -6.63
C LEU A 81 10.35 13.54 -5.59
N GLU A 82 11.29 13.10 -4.75
CA GLU A 82 11.87 13.89 -3.64
C GLU A 82 12.34 15.28 -4.11
N THR A 83 13.07 15.33 -5.23
CA THR A 83 13.57 16.59 -5.81
C THR A 83 12.46 17.46 -6.39
N LYS A 84 11.40 16.86 -6.91
CA LYS A 84 10.28 17.57 -7.53
C LYS A 84 9.29 18.12 -6.51
N ILE A 85 9.20 17.49 -5.34
CA ILE A 85 8.34 17.93 -4.24
C ILE A 85 9.10 18.73 -3.17
N GLY A 86 10.44 18.68 -3.18
CA GLY A 86 11.28 19.39 -2.22
C GLY A 86 11.25 18.81 -0.80
N LYS A 87 10.84 17.55 -0.64
CA LYS A 87 10.74 16.86 0.66
C LYS A 87 11.24 15.42 0.51
N PRO A 88 12.10 14.92 1.43
CA PRO A 88 12.55 13.53 1.42
C PRO A 88 11.38 12.55 1.54
N ILE A 89 11.52 11.34 1.00
CA ILE A 89 10.52 10.27 1.07
C ILE A 89 11.18 9.03 1.64
N THR A 90 10.70 8.50 2.75
CA THR A 90 11.12 7.20 3.29
C THR A 90 10.15 6.12 2.86
N THR A 91 10.66 5.09 2.23
CA THR A 91 9.90 4.01 1.57
C THR A 91 9.99 2.72 2.37
N THR A 92 8.83 2.12 2.65
CA THR A 92 8.71 0.76 3.21
C THR A 92 7.96 -0.11 2.22
N GLY A 93 8.52 -1.26 1.84
CA GLY A 93 7.81 -2.30 1.11
C GLY A 93 7.48 -3.48 2.03
N ILE A 94 6.32 -4.10 1.85
CA ILE A 94 6.03 -5.41 2.43
C ILE A 94 5.75 -6.44 1.34
N THR A 95 6.34 -7.62 1.47
CA THR A 95 6.24 -8.72 0.50
C THR A 95 6.19 -10.07 1.21
N LEU A 96 5.54 -11.05 0.59
CA LEU A 96 5.59 -12.44 1.05
C LEU A 96 6.81 -13.19 0.52
N ALA A 97 7.39 -12.75 -0.60
CA ALA A 97 8.38 -13.53 -1.33
C ALA A 97 9.81 -12.99 -1.16
N GLU A 98 10.73 -13.85 -0.73
CA GLU A 98 12.15 -13.50 -0.59
C GLU A 98 12.82 -13.16 -1.92
N ARG A 99 12.30 -13.68 -3.06
CA ARG A 99 12.81 -13.34 -4.40
C ARG A 99 12.72 -11.85 -4.73
N HIS A 100 11.93 -11.09 -3.97
CA HIS A 100 11.77 -9.65 -4.09
C HIS A 100 12.85 -8.86 -3.33
N ILE A 101 13.72 -9.53 -2.55
CA ILE A 101 14.87 -8.89 -1.94
C ILE A 101 15.75 -8.27 -3.05
N PRO A 102 16.02 -6.96 -2.99
CA PRO A 102 16.88 -6.30 -3.97
C PRO A 102 18.28 -6.89 -3.95
N LYS A 103 18.81 -7.23 -5.13
CA LYS A 103 20.22 -7.64 -5.28
C LYS A 103 21.19 -6.48 -5.00
N ASN A 104 20.74 -5.24 -5.23
CA ASN A 104 21.49 -4.03 -4.93
C ASN A 104 20.88 -3.36 -3.68
N PRO A 105 21.65 -3.17 -2.59
CA PRO A 105 21.16 -2.53 -1.37
C PRO A 105 20.88 -1.02 -1.51
N ASP A 106 21.32 -0.38 -2.59
CA ASP A 106 21.01 1.03 -2.90
C ASP A 106 19.94 1.14 -4.00
N CYS A 107 18.96 0.24 -3.95
CA CYS A 107 17.91 0.17 -4.95
C CYS A 107 16.81 1.23 -4.80
N GLY A 108 16.92 2.17 -3.85
CA GLY A 108 15.89 3.18 -3.61
C GLY A 108 14.69 2.70 -2.77
N ILE A 109 14.85 1.59 -2.04
CA ILE A 109 13.91 1.13 -1.01
C ILE A 109 14.62 1.28 0.33
N ASP A 110 14.05 2.01 1.29
CA ASP A 110 14.73 2.23 2.58
C ASP A 110 14.53 1.03 3.51
N ARG A 111 13.32 0.43 3.51
CA ARG A 111 12.99 -0.73 4.34
C ARG A 111 12.15 -1.75 3.59
N LEU A 112 12.49 -3.03 3.73
CA LEU A 112 11.73 -4.16 3.19
C LEU A 112 11.35 -5.12 4.32
N ILE A 113 10.06 -5.35 4.48
CA ILE A 113 9.50 -6.32 5.44
C ILE A 113 9.09 -7.57 4.67
N ILE A 114 9.54 -8.74 5.12
CA ILE A 114 9.17 -10.03 4.55
C ILE A 114 8.22 -10.75 5.50
N GLY A 115 6.98 -10.93 5.07
CA GLY A 115 5.94 -11.65 5.80
C GLY A 115 4.52 -11.13 5.55
N PRO A 116 3.49 -11.84 6.05
CA PRO A 116 2.10 -11.39 6.05
C PRO A 116 1.92 -10.07 6.83
N ILE A 117 1.18 -9.11 6.27
CA ILE A 117 0.99 -7.81 6.92
C ILE A 117 0.32 -7.92 8.29
N GLN A 118 -0.64 -8.83 8.45
CA GLN A 118 -1.35 -9.07 9.71
C GLN A 118 -0.36 -9.50 10.79
N THR A 119 0.49 -10.48 10.48
CA THR A 119 1.48 -10.98 11.42
C THR A 119 2.58 -9.95 11.70
N CYS A 120 3.07 -9.25 10.68
CA CYS A 120 4.05 -8.18 10.87
C CYS A 120 3.49 -7.04 11.74
N TRP A 121 2.20 -6.72 11.62
CA TRP A 121 1.50 -5.77 12.48
C TRP A 121 1.40 -6.26 13.92
N GLU A 122 0.92 -7.48 14.15
CA GLU A 122 0.81 -8.07 15.49
C GLU A 122 2.15 -8.16 16.23
N LYS A 123 3.24 -8.36 15.48
CA LYS A 123 4.60 -8.42 16.02
C LYS A 123 5.27 -7.05 16.17
N GLY A 124 4.56 -5.96 15.89
CA GLY A 124 5.08 -4.60 16.06
C GLY A 124 6.21 -4.24 15.09
N LEU A 125 6.25 -4.84 13.90
CA LEU A 125 7.30 -4.55 12.92
C LEU A 125 7.13 -3.19 12.24
N PHE A 126 5.96 -2.56 12.37
CA PHE A 126 5.71 -1.19 11.93
C PHE A 126 5.88 -0.24 13.11
N VAL A 127 6.91 0.61 13.05
CA VAL A 127 7.32 1.47 14.18
C VAL A 127 6.85 2.92 14.05
N GLN A 128 6.17 3.26 12.97
CA GLN A 128 5.79 4.63 12.63
C GLN A 128 4.50 4.68 11.79
N GLY A 129 3.83 5.83 11.82
CA GLY A 129 2.71 6.12 10.93
C GLY A 129 3.17 6.54 9.53
N TYR A 130 2.30 6.37 8.54
CA TYR A 130 2.56 6.62 7.14
C TYR A 130 1.70 7.78 6.60
N HIS A 131 2.29 8.57 5.71
CA HIS A 131 1.65 9.69 5.02
C HIS A 131 0.92 9.22 3.76
N PHE A 132 1.40 8.12 3.17
CA PHE A 132 0.77 7.48 2.03
C PHE A 132 0.91 5.95 2.09
N ILE A 133 -0.16 5.23 1.73
CA ILE A 133 -0.12 3.78 1.51
C ILE A 133 -0.55 3.48 0.08
N LEU A 134 0.25 2.68 -0.63
CA LEU A 134 -0.09 2.11 -1.93
C LEU A 134 -0.36 0.61 -1.77
N ASP A 135 -1.51 0.12 -2.24
CA ASP A 135 -1.77 -1.32 -2.36
C ASP A 135 -2.52 -1.59 -3.66
N LEU A 136 -1.77 -1.96 -4.70
CA LEU A 136 -2.32 -2.23 -6.02
C LEU A 136 -2.18 -3.70 -6.36
N CYS A 137 -3.19 -4.48 -5.98
CA CYS A 137 -3.16 -5.94 -5.99
C CYS A 137 -2.14 -6.50 -5.01
N GLY A 138 -2.02 -5.88 -3.84
CA GLY A 138 -1.11 -6.24 -2.76
C GLY A 138 -1.78 -6.99 -1.62
N ALA A 139 -1.43 -6.66 -0.38
CA ALA A 139 -1.89 -7.38 0.80
C ALA A 139 -3.42 -7.34 0.94
N ALA A 140 -4.06 -6.19 0.67
CA ALA A 140 -5.51 -6.06 0.71
C ALA A 140 -6.19 -6.94 -0.35
N TYR A 141 -5.56 -7.14 -1.51
CA TYR A 141 -6.09 -8.00 -2.57
C TYR A 141 -6.04 -9.49 -2.23
N TYR A 142 -4.94 -9.97 -1.66
CA TYR A 142 -4.78 -11.39 -1.31
C TYR A 142 -5.45 -11.79 0.01
N ASP A 143 -5.94 -10.82 0.79
CA ASP A 143 -6.74 -11.05 2.00
C ASP A 143 -8.02 -11.90 1.74
N ARG A 144 -8.43 -12.01 0.47
CA ARG A 144 -9.65 -12.70 0.04
C ARG A 144 -9.56 -14.24 0.05
N GLN A 145 -8.37 -14.84 0.13
CA GLN A 145 -8.23 -16.29 -0.08
C GLN A 145 -8.49 -17.17 1.13
N THR A 146 -8.82 -16.61 2.30
CA THR A 146 -8.82 -17.38 3.57
C THR A 146 -10.19 -17.66 4.19
N SER A 147 -11.29 -17.04 3.76
CA SER A 147 -12.72 -17.35 4.15
C SER A 147 -13.67 -16.15 4.09
N VAL A 148 -13.23 -14.98 3.61
CA VAL A 148 -13.91 -13.71 3.88
C VAL A 148 -14.68 -13.17 2.67
N GLU A 149 -15.95 -12.78 2.87
CA GLU A 149 -16.84 -12.24 1.82
C GLU A 149 -16.37 -10.88 1.26
N ILE A 150 -15.55 -10.15 2.03
CA ILE A 150 -15.08 -8.79 1.73
C ILE A 150 -13.55 -8.81 1.60
N GLN A 151 -13.04 -8.36 0.44
CA GLN A 151 -11.61 -8.18 0.22
C GLN A 151 -11.05 -7.10 1.17
N GLY A 152 -9.90 -7.37 1.80
CA GLY A 152 -9.21 -6.39 2.64
C GLY A 152 -9.82 -6.21 4.03
N GLN A 153 -10.77 -7.03 4.45
CA GLN A 153 -11.41 -6.94 5.76
C GLN A 153 -10.42 -7.00 6.93
N SER A 154 -9.34 -7.78 6.82
CA SER A 154 -8.32 -7.83 7.87
C SER A 154 -7.20 -6.80 7.66
N VAL A 155 -6.98 -6.35 6.43
CA VAL A 155 -5.87 -5.46 6.06
C VAL A 155 -6.23 -3.97 6.16
N ILE A 156 -7.43 -3.57 5.74
CA ILE A 156 -7.88 -2.17 5.77
C ILE A 156 -7.85 -1.58 7.19
N PRO A 157 -8.29 -2.28 8.25
CA PRO A 157 -8.13 -1.78 9.62
C PRO A 157 -6.68 -1.55 10.03
N ILE A 158 -5.74 -2.38 9.54
CA ILE A 158 -4.31 -2.21 9.78
C ILE A 158 -3.83 -0.94 9.06
N TYR A 159 -4.19 -0.76 7.79
CA TYR A 159 -3.85 0.46 7.05
C TYR A 159 -4.39 1.73 7.68
N SER A 160 -5.63 1.72 8.16
CA SER A 160 -6.17 2.87 8.90
C SER A 160 -5.33 3.18 10.14
N ARG A 161 -4.90 2.18 10.92
CA ARG A 161 -4.05 2.41 12.10
C ARG A 161 -2.64 2.88 11.72
N LEU A 162 -2.12 2.42 10.59
CA LEU A 162 -0.81 2.83 10.07
C LEU A 162 -0.83 4.21 9.43
N LEU A 163 -1.95 4.71 8.93
CA LEU A 163 -2.05 6.06 8.38
C LEU A 163 -2.03 7.12 9.48
N LEU A 164 -1.36 8.24 9.22
CA LEU A 164 -1.52 9.46 10.02
C LEU A 164 -2.88 10.11 9.73
N HIS A 165 -3.42 10.90 10.67
CA HIS A 165 -4.61 11.71 10.40
C HIS A 165 -4.31 12.70 9.26
N GLY A 166 -5.20 12.79 8.27
CA GLY A 166 -4.98 13.52 7.02
C GLY A 166 -4.05 12.82 6.01
N ALA A 167 -3.58 11.60 6.26
CA ALA A 167 -2.86 10.80 5.28
C ALA A 167 -3.83 10.07 4.35
N SER A 168 -3.34 9.51 3.25
CA SER A 168 -4.20 8.82 2.27
C SER A 168 -3.66 7.47 1.83
N ALA A 169 -4.56 6.63 1.31
CA ALA A 169 -4.21 5.35 0.73
C ALA A 169 -4.87 5.14 -0.62
N LEU A 170 -4.10 4.70 -1.61
CA LEU A 170 -4.60 4.25 -2.90
C LEU A 170 -4.61 2.71 -2.93
N ILE A 171 -5.81 2.13 -2.92
CA ILE A 171 -6.04 0.71 -2.72
C ILE A 171 -6.82 0.14 -3.91
N PHE A 172 -6.44 -1.04 -4.37
CA PHE A 172 -7.22 -1.81 -5.34
C PHE A 172 -8.20 -2.76 -4.62
N LEU A 173 -9.50 -2.56 -4.81
CA LEU A 173 -10.59 -3.30 -4.18
C LEU A 173 -11.60 -3.81 -5.24
N ASP A 174 -11.57 -5.11 -5.56
CA ASP A 174 -12.54 -5.79 -6.44
C ASP A 174 -13.97 -5.73 -5.87
N SER A 175 -14.13 -5.65 -4.56
CA SER A 175 -15.43 -5.70 -3.87
C SER A 175 -16.35 -4.52 -4.18
N ILE A 176 -15.83 -3.44 -4.76
CA ILE A 176 -16.62 -2.23 -5.10
C ILE A 176 -17.42 -2.39 -6.39
N GLU A 177 -17.09 -3.38 -7.22
CA GLU A 177 -17.84 -3.72 -8.44
C GLU A 177 -18.75 -4.96 -8.26
N LYS A 178 -18.87 -5.48 -7.03
CA LYS A 178 -19.67 -6.66 -6.68
C LYS A 178 -21.13 -6.30 -6.34
N PRO A 179 -22.04 -7.29 -6.12
CA PRO A 179 -23.44 -7.01 -5.77
C PRO A 179 -23.57 -5.99 -4.64
N ILE A 180 -24.65 -5.20 -4.66
CA ILE A 180 -24.89 -4.02 -3.79
C ILE A 180 -24.46 -4.26 -2.33
N ASN A 181 -24.72 -5.45 -1.77
CA ASN A 181 -24.36 -5.80 -0.40
C ASN A 181 -22.85 -5.70 -0.11
N HIS A 182 -21.98 -6.12 -1.04
CA HIS A 182 -20.52 -6.02 -0.85
C HIS A 182 -20.03 -4.57 -0.87
N VAL A 183 -20.65 -3.73 -1.70
CA VAL A 183 -20.32 -2.29 -1.76
C VAL A 183 -20.71 -1.61 -0.46
N THR A 184 -21.90 -1.90 0.07
CA THR A 184 -22.37 -1.38 1.36
C THR A 184 -21.46 -1.81 2.50
N GLN A 185 -21.09 -3.10 2.56
CA GLN A 185 -20.19 -3.61 3.60
C GLN A 185 -18.78 -3.01 3.51
N MET A 186 -18.24 -2.84 2.30
CA MET A 186 -16.94 -2.19 2.10
C MET A 186 -16.98 -0.72 2.55
N ARG A 187 -18.05 0.02 2.20
CA ARG A 187 -18.23 1.41 2.68
C ARG A 187 -18.32 1.47 4.20
N ALA A 188 -19.07 0.56 4.82
CA ALA A 188 -19.17 0.48 6.27
C ALA A 188 -17.81 0.16 6.93
N LEU A 189 -17.00 -0.72 6.33
CA LEU A 189 -15.65 -1.01 6.80
C LEU A 189 -14.76 0.24 6.75
N LEU A 190 -14.78 0.98 5.64
CA LEU A 190 -14.03 2.22 5.49
C LEU A 190 -14.47 3.27 6.52
N GLU A 191 -15.77 3.42 6.76
CA GLU A 191 -16.33 4.34 7.76
C GLU A 191 -15.89 3.98 9.18
N ILE A 192 -16.00 2.71 9.59
CA ILE A 192 -15.50 2.23 10.90
C ILE A 192 -14.00 2.51 11.04
N CYS A 193 -13.26 2.42 9.94
CA CYS A 193 -11.83 2.71 9.89
C CYS A 193 -11.51 4.21 9.75
N GLN A 194 -12.50 5.11 9.80
CA GLN A 194 -12.33 6.56 9.62
C GLN A 194 -11.63 6.91 8.29
N LEU A 195 -11.92 6.14 7.23
CA LEU A 195 -11.37 6.35 5.90
C LEU A 195 -12.47 6.93 4.99
N GLN A 196 -12.32 8.19 4.61
CA GLN A 196 -13.22 8.85 3.68
C GLN A 196 -12.79 8.57 2.24
N ILE A 197 -13.73 8.16 1.39
CA ILE A 197 -13.48 8.00 -0.05
C ILE A 197 -13.29 9.38 -0.69
N VAL A 198 -12.13 9.58 -1.34
CA VAL A 198 -11.84 10.76 -2.17
C VAL A 198 -12.34 10.52 -3.60
N PHE A 199 -12.01 9.38 -4.18
CA PHE A 199 -12.55 8.94 -5.46
C PHE A 199 -12.54 7.42 -5.61
N THR A 200 -13.32 6.93 -6.58
CA THR A 200 -13.30 5.55 -7.08
C THR A 200 -13.13 5.55 -8.61
N ALA A 201 -12.26 4.69 -9.13
CA ALA A 201 -12.00 4.51 -10.56
C ALA A 201 -12.06 3.01 -10.91
N GLY A 202 -13.24 2.48 -11.21
CA GLY A 202 -13.45 1.03 -11.21
C GLY A 202 -13.06 0.44 -9.85
N LYS A 203 -12.04 -0.42 -9.84
CA LYS A 203 -11.51 -1.09 -8.64
C LYS A 203 -10.48 -0.28 -7.86
N PHE A 204 -10.04 0.88 -8.36
CA PHE A 204 -9.13 1.75 -7.62
C PHE A 204 -9.91 2.66 -6.68
N VAL A 205 -9.42 2.80 -5.46
CA VAL A 205 -10.03 3.65 -4.43
C VAL A 205 -8.94 4.48 -3.78
N LEU A 206 -9.09 5.79 -3.84
CA LEU A 206 -8.33 6.69 -2.97
C LEU A 206 -9.17 7.01 -1.74
N VAL A 207 -8.60 6.77 -0.57
CA VAL A 207 -9.20 7.13 0.72
C VAL A 207 -8.28 8.06 1.50
N GLU A 208 -8.86 8.93 2.32
CA GLU A 208 -8.15 9.82 3.24
C GLU A 208 -8.59 9.53 4.67
N LYS A 209 -7.62 9.45 5.60
CA LYS A 209 -7.88 9.23 7.02
C LYS A 209 -8.38 10.52 7.68
N GLN A 210 -9.57 10.43 8.25
CA GLN A 210 -10.20 11.46 9.08
C GLN A 210 -9.79 11.33 10.55
#